data_AF-A0A944HQH1-F1
#
_entry.id   AF-A0A944HQH1-F1
#
_cell.length_a   1.000
_cell.length_b   1.000
_cell.length_c   1.000
_cell.angle_alpha   90.00
_cell.angle_beta   90.00
_cell.angle_gamma   90.00
#
_symmetry.space_group_name_H-M   'P 1'
#
loop_
_entity.id
_entity.type
_entity.pdbx_description
1 polymer ?
#
loop_
_entity_poly.entity_id
_entity_poly.type
_entity_poly.pdbx_seq_one_letter_code
_entity_poly.pdbx_strand_id
1 'polypeptide(L)'
;MPEIAQLLVSTRKMTGQTELRAKTTGQMMYRLFRDGLDSELGTHTVAALNRIHARWQITNDEFLYVLACFDVAPMRWCDTYAWRPTTAEEKDASHVFYLALADRMGIQKVPPTWGGFAAWMDRYEQSRFSRTAEATELWAATRGILTNRFPTVLGPLVRAAADALLDEPLRCAFGARRPPALVRALAYGGMRLRARRIGLSHADPGYRPVLPPAVRDLG
;
A
#
# COMPACT_ATOMS: atom_id res chain seq x y z
N MET A 1 6.13 7.62 -10.22
CA MET A 1 7.00 6.87 -11.16
C MET A 1 6.31 6.83 -12.51
N PRO A 2 6.78 7.59 -13.51
CA PRO A 2 6.16 7.67 -14.83
C PRO A 2 5.94 6.31 -15.49
N GLU A 3 6.95 5.45 -15.48
CA GLU A 3 6.97 4.16 -16.17
C GLU A 3 5.96 3.19 -15.55
N ILE A 4 5.95 3.10 -14.22
CA ILE A 4 4.96 2.31 -13.47
C ILE A 4 3.55 2.87 -13.69
N ALA A 5 3.37 4.20 -13.65
CA ALA A 5 2.07 4.81 -13.86
C ALA A 5 1.53 4.51 -15.27
N GLN A 6 2.39 4.65 -16.28
CA GLN A 6 2.07 4.35 -17.68
C GLN A 6 1.68 2.88 -17.86
N LEU A 7 2.43 1.95 -17.28
CA LEU A 7 2.11 0.53 -17.34
C LEU A 7 0.76 0.23 -16.67
N LEU A 8 0.51 0.78 -15.47
CA LEU A 8 -0.73 0.51 -14.74
C LEU A 8 -1.96 1.07 -15.48
N VAL A 9 -1.87 2.26 -16.09
CA VAL A 9 -2.95 2.83 -16.91
C VAL A 9 -3.16 2.02 -18.18
N SER A 10 -2.09 1.60 -18.88
CA SER A 10 -2.21 0.83 -20.12
C SER A 10 -2.93 -0.51 -19.92
N THR A 11 -2.80 -1.13 -18.73
CA THR A 11 -3.54 -2.35 -18.41
C THR A 11 -5.05 -2.15 -18.22
N ARG A 12 -5.52 -0.91 -17.99
CA ARG A 12 -6.88 -0.53 -17.58
C ARG A 12 -7.43 -1.21 -16.32
N LYS A 13 -6.71 -2.14 -15.71
CA LYS A 13 -7.16 -2.84 -14.49
C LYS A 13 -7.18 -1.93 -13.27
N MET A 14 -6.32 -0.91 -13.24
CA MET A 14 -6.22 0.07 -12.15
C MET A 14 -7.08 1.33 -12.38
N THR A 15 -7.76 1.44 -13.52
CA THR A 15 -8.62 2.60 -13.85
C THR A 15 -10.08 2.18 -14.08
N GLY A 16 -10.31 1.04 -14.75
CA GLY A 16 -11.65 0.51 -15.01
C GLY A 16 -12.12 -0.64 -14.10
N GLN A 17 -11.21 -1.31 -13.37
CA GLN A 17 -11.53 -2.44 -12.47
C GLN A 17 -10.84 -2.30 -11.10
N THR A 18 -10.67 -1.06 -10.64
CA THR A 18 -9.80 -0.70 -9.51
C THR A 18 -10.13 -1.47 -8.22
N GLU A 19 -11.41 -1.63 -7.88
CA GLU A 19 -11.84 -2.38 -6.69
C GLU A 19 -11.51 -3.88 -6.78
N LEU A 20 -11.83 -4.51 -7.91
CA LEU A 20 -11.53 -5.92 -8.15
C LEU A 20 -10.01 -6.17 -8.12
N ARG A 21 -9.24 -5.26 -8.74
CA ARG A 21 -7.79 -5.33 -8.75
C ARG A 21 -7.21 -5.22 -7.34
N ALA A 22 -7.69 -4.27 -6.53
CA ALA A 22 -7.28 -4.09 -5.14
C ALA A 22 -7.63 -5.31 -4.28
N LYS A 23 -8.86 -5.85 -4.42
CA LYS A 23 -9.29 -7.08 -3.72
C LYS A 23 -8.42 -8.27 -4.08
N THR A 24 -8.13 -8.46 -5.38
CA THR A 24 -7.30 -9.57 -5.86
C THR A 24 -5.89 -9.51 -5.30
N THR A 25 -5.25 -8.32 -5.31
CA THR A 25 -3.94 -8.14 -4.67
C THR A 25 -4.00 -8.49 -3.19
N GLY A 26 -4.99 -7.96 -2.46
CA GLY A 26 -5.15 -8.20 -1.03
C GLY A 26 -5.32 -9.68 -0.70
N GLN A 27 -6.10 -10.42 -1.50
CA GLN A 27 -6.29 -11.85 -1.32
C GLN A 27 -4.99 -12.65 -1.56
N MET A 28 -4.22 -12.31 -2.59
CA MET A 28 -2.93 -12.96 -2.84
C MET A 28 -1.96 -12.70 -1.68
N MET A 29 -1.79 -11.44 -1.27
CA MET A 29 -0.91 -11.10 -0.16
C MET A 29 -1.34 -11.77 1.15
N TYR A 30 -2.65 -11.78 1.45
CA TYR A 30 -3.17 -12.44 2.65
C TYR A 30 -2.85 -13.94 2.67
N ARG A 31 -2.98 -14.65 1.55
CA ARG A 31 -2.59 -16.07 1.46
C ARG A 31 -1.10 -16.25 1.77
N LEU A 32 -0.24 -15.40 1.20
CA LEU A 32 1.20 -15.47 1.48
C LEU A 32 1.51 -15.22 2.97
N PHE A 33 0.82 -14.27 3.61
CA PHE A 33 1.03 -13.97 5.03
C PHE A 33 0.48 -15.07 5.95
N ARG A 34 -0.71 -15.61 5.65
CA ARG A 34 -1.38 -16.61 6.49
C ARG A 34 -0.72 -17.97 6.36
N ASP A 35 -0.46 -18.40 5.12
CA ASP A 35 -0.06 -19.77 4.81
C ASP A 35 1.47 -19.90 4.65
N GLY A 36 2.19 -18.77 4.58
CA GLY A 36 3.63 -18.73 4.38
C GLY A 36 4.06 -19.00 2.94
N LEU A 37 5.27 -18.57 2.59
CA LEU A 37 5.83 -18.67 1.23
C LEU A 37 6.14 -20.12 0.81
N ASP A 38 6.40 -21.00 1.77
CA ASP A 38 6.80 -22.40 1.54
C ASP A 38 5.63 -23.38 1.53
N SER A 39 4.41 -22.92 1.81
CA SER A 39 3.22 -23.77 1.67
C SER A 39 2.91 -24.04 0.19
N GLU A 40 2.10 -25.07 -0.05
CA GLU A 40 1.56 -25.35 -1.39
C GLU A 40 0.81 -24.13 -1.95
N LEU A 41 -0.05 -23.52 -1.12
CA LEU A 41 -0.80 -22.34 -1.54
C LEU A 41 0.10 -21.11 -1.74
N GLY A 42 1.13 -20.94 -0.91
CA GLY A 42 2.15 -19.90 -1.05
C GLY A 42 2.89 -20.03 -2.39
N THR A 43 3.40 -21.22 -2.67
CA THR A 43 4.10 -21.56 -3.92
C THR A 43 3.22 -21.31 -5.15
N HIS A 44 1.96 -21.76 -5.12
CA HIS A 44 0.99 -21.50 -6.19
C HIS A 44 0.70 -20.01 -6.38
N THR A 45 0.64 -19.25 -5.28
CA THR A 45 0.39 -17.80 -5.31
C THR A 45 1.59 -17.06 -5.90
N VAL A 46 2.81 -17.40 -5.51
CA VAL A 46 4.04 -16.82 -6.10
C VAL A 46 4.14 -17.15 -7.58
N ALA A 47 3.88 -18.40 -7.98
CA ALA A 47 3.86 -18.77 -9.39
C ALA A 47 2.81 -17.99 -10.19
N ALA A 48 1.64 -17.71 -9.60
CA ALA A 48 0.63 -16.85 -10.22
C ALA A 48 1.10 -15.40 -10.36
N LEU A 49 1.75 -14.83 -9.34
CA LEU A 49 2.34 -13.49 -9.40
C LEU A 49 3.38 -13.41 -10.52
N ASN A 50 4.29 -14.37 -10.61
CA ASN A 50 5.31 -14.42 -11.66
C ASN A 50 4.67 -14.51 -13.05
N ARG A 51 3.63 -15.34 -13.24
CA ARG A 51 2.89 -15.43 -14.52
C ARG A 51 2.16 -14.13 -14.89
N ILE A 52 1.63 -13.40 -13.91
CA ILE A 52 0.95 -12.11 -14.15
C ILE A 52 1.97 -11.07 -14.63
N HIS A 53 3.12 -11.00 -13.97
CA HIS A 53 4.13 -9.99 -14.27
C HIS A 53 4.98 -10.33 -15.50
N ALA A 54 5.21 -11.61 -15.83
CA ALA A 54 5.97 -12.04 -17.00
C ALA A 54 5.42 -11.56 -18.36
N ARG A 55 4.19 -11.05 -18.39
CA ARG A 55 3.55 -10.49 -19.59
C ARG A 55 4.00 -9.07 -19.91
N TRP A 56 4.76 -8.45 -19.03
CA TRP A 56 5.13 -7.05 -19.10
C TRP A 56 6.65 -6.90 -19.00
N GLN A 57 7.19 -5.90 -19.70
CA GLN A 57 8.59 -5.52 -19.56
C GLN A 57 8.72 -4.62 -18.33
N ILE A 58 8.92 -5.24 -17.16
CA ILE A 58 9.13 -4.55 -15.89
C ILE A 58 10.62 -4.70 -15.53
N THR A 59 11.29 -3.58 -15.30
CA THR A 59 12.69 -3.54 -14.88
C THR A 59 12.83 -3.98 -13.42
N ASN A 60 14.04 -4.42 -13.04
CA ASN A 60 14.32 -4.77 -11.64
C ASN A 60 14.03 -3.63 -10.68
N ASP A 61 14.40 -2.40 -11.04
CA ASP A 61 14.19 -1.20 -10.23
C ASP A 61 12.70 -0.92 -9.98
N GLU A 62 11.85 -1.13 -10.99
CA GLU A 62 10.39 -0.99 -10.84
C GLU A 62 9.80 -2.07 -9.95
N PHE A 63 10.24 -3.32 -10.09
CA PHE A 63 9.86 -4.39 -9.17
C PHE A 63 10.30 -4.09 -7.74
N LEU A 64 11.55 -3.67 -7.57
CA LEU A 64 12.13 -3.36 -6.27
C LEU A 64 11.38 -2.20 -5.60
N TYR A 65 10.98 -1.19 -6.37
CA TYR A 65 10.17 -0.08 -5.87
C TYR A 65 8.77 -0.53 -5.43
N VAL A 66 8.09 -1.34 -6.25
CA VAL A 66 6.77 -1.86 -5.88
C VAL A 66 6.86 -2.76 -4.65
N LEU A 67 7.92 -3.57 -4.53
CA LEU A 67 8.19 -4.37 -3.33
C LEU A 67 8.38 -3.48 -2.09
N ALA A 68 9.11 -2.36 -2.21
CA ALA A 68 9.26 -1.38 -1.14
C ALA A 68 7.92 -0.77 -0.72
N CYS A 69 7.01 -0.52 -1.66
CA CYS A 69 5.65 -0.05 -1.35
C CYS A 69 4.84 -1.07 -0.53
N PHE A 70 5.18 -2.37 -0.57
CA PHE A 70 4.53 -3.39 0.26
C PHE A 70 5.19 -3.57 1.63
N ASP A 71 6.51 -3.39 1.74
CA ASP A 71 7.25 -3.54 3.00
C ASP A 71 7.31 -2.25 3.82
N VAL A 72 7.78 -1.16 3.21
CA VAL A 72 8.11 0.11 3.88
C VAL A 72 6.87 0.96 4.13
N ALA A 73 6.01 1.13 3.12
CA ALA A 73 4.88 2.05 3.22
C ALA A 73 3.86 1.65 4.31
N PRO A 74 3.48 0.37 4.48
CA PRO A 74 2.58 -0.04 5.57
C PRO A 74 3.19 0.18 6.94
N MET A 75 4.49 -0.04 7.12
CA MET A 75 5.16 0.22 8.40
C MET A 75 5.19 1.72 8.74
N ARG A 76 5.52 2.58 7.77
CA ARG A 76 5.45 4.04 7.93
C ARG A 76 4.03 4.53 8.24
N TRP A 77 3.03 3.92 7.61
CA TRP A 77 1.63 4.19 7.89
C TRP A 77 1.27 3.80 9.33
N CYS A 78 1.67 2.61 9.77
CA CYS A 78 1.43 2.16 11.14
C CYS A 78 2.11 3.07 12.17
N ASP A 79 3.36 3.45 11.95
CA ASP A 79 4.12 4.37 12.82
C ASP A 79 3.41 5.70 13.03
N THR A 80 2.65 6.16 12.03
CA THR A 80 1.96 7.45 12.06
C THR A 80 0.50 7.35 12.52
N TYR A 81 -0.21 6.30 12.11
CA TYR A 81 -1.67 6.23 12.14
C TYR A 81 -2.27 4.98 12.79
N ALA A 82 -1.45 3.98 13.16
CA ALA A 82 -1.93 2.87 13.96
C ALA A 82 -2.03 3.24 15.45
N TRP A 83 -2.55 2.31 16.25
CA TRP A 83 -2.74 2.52 17.69
C TRP A 83 -1.43 2.58 18.48
N ARG A 84 -0.34 2.03 17.93
CA ARG A 84 1.04 2.19 18.40
C ARG A 84 2.02 2.19 17.22
N PRO A 85 3.24 2.73 17.40
CA PRO A 85 4.34 2.52 16.47
C PRO A 85 4.73 1.04 16.35
N THR A 86 5.30 0.69 15.21
CA THR A 86 5.88 -0.63 14.97
C THR A 86 7.24 -0.75 15.66
N THR A 87 7.55 -1.93 16.19
CA THR A 87 8.86 -2.19 16.82
C THR A 87 9.93 -2.47 15.76
N ALA A 88 11.20 -2.48 16.16
CA ALA A 88 12.29 -2.85 15.26
C ALA A 88 12.13 -4.30 14.77
N GLU A 89 11.75 -5.21 15.67
CA GLU A 89 11.55 -6.63 15.38
C GLU A 89 10.39 -6.85 14.40
N GLU A 90 9.31 -6.06 14.48
CA GLU A 90 8.21 -6.12 13.52
C GLU A 90 8.64 -5.68 12.12
N LYS A 91 9.46 -4.63 12.03
CA LYS A 91 10.03 -4.16 10.76
C LYS A 91 10.99 -5.18 10.18
N ASP A 92 11.85 -5.76 11.00
CA ASP A 92 12.81 -6.78 10.58
C ASP A 92 12.09 -8.07 10.14
N ALA A 93 11.06 -8.50 10.86
CA ALA A 93 10.26 -9.68 10.48
C ALA A 93 9.53 -9.46 9.14
N SER A 94 8.93 -8.28 8.93
CA SER A 94 8.35 -7.91 7.62
C SER A 94 9.41 -7.96 6.53
N HIS A 95 10.56 -7.36 6.79
CA HIS A 95 11.63 -7.28 5.81
C HIS A 95 12.18 -8.66 5.44
N VAL A 96 12.36 -9.57 6.40
CA VAL A 96 12.73 -10.97 6.14
C VAL A 96 11.73 -11.66 5.22
N PHE A 97 10.43 -11.46 5.44
CA PHE A 97 9.40 -11.99 4.54
C PHE A 97 9.56 -11.42 3.12
N TYR A 98 9.78 -10.11 2.98
CA TYR A 98 9.92 -9.49 1.67
C TYR A 98 11.24 -9.82 0.95
N LEU A 99 12.32 -10.07 1.67
CA LEU A 99 13.57 -10.63 1.11
C LEU A 99 13.30 -12.03 0.52
N ALA A 100 12.58 -12.88 1.24
CA ALA A 100 12.24 -14.23 0.77
C ALA A 100 11.27 -14.21 -0.42
N LEU A 101 10.32 -13.26 -0.44
CA LEU A 101 9.42 -13.06 -1.57
C LEU A 101 10.18 -12.54 -2.81
N ALA A 102 11.09 -11.59 -2.61
CA ALA A 102 11.93 -11.03 -3.67
C ALA A 102 12.72 -12.13 -4.39
N ASP A 103 13.37 -13.01 -3.62
CA ASP A 103 14.13 -14.14 -4.14
C ASP A 103 13.28 -15.04 -5.06
N ARG A 104 12.08 -15.44 -4.59
CA ARG A 104 11.16 -16.29 -5.38
C ARG A 104 10.53 -15.58 -6.59
N MET A 105 10.56 -14.26 -6.61
CA MET A 105 10.12 -13.43 -7.75
C MET A 105 11.28 -13.01 -8.66
N GLY A 106 12.53 -13.38 -8.34
CA GLY A 106 13.72 -12.98 -9.10
C GLY A 106 14.08 -11.50 -8.99
N ILE A 107 13.60 -10.81 -7.95
CA ILE A 107 13.89 -9.39 -7.68
C ILE A 107 15.26 -9.30 -6.99
N GLN A 108 16.17 -8.55 -7.57
CA GLN A 108 17.56 -8.46 -7.15
C GLN A 108 17.85 -7.14 -6.42
N LYS A 109 18.96 -7.13 -5.68
CA LYS A 109 19.52 -5.95 -5.00
C LYS A 109 18.57 -5.32 -3.98
N VAL A 110 17.73 -6.12 -3.34
CA VAL A 110 17.00 -5.67 -2.15
C VAL A 110 18.02 -5.38 -1.05
N PRO A 111 18.04 -4.16 -0.46
CA PRO A 111 18.89 -3.87 0.68
C PRO A 111 18.58 -4.87 1.82
N PRO A 112 19.58 -5.34 2.58
CA PRO A 112 19.40 -6.45 3.53
C PRO A 112 18.72 -6.07 4.85
N THR A 113 18.43 -4.77 5.04
CA THR A 113 17.80 -4.26 6.25
C THR A 113 16.61 -3.38 5.87
N TRP A 114 15.58 -3.39 6.72
CA TRP A 114 14.40 -2.55 6.50
C TRP A 114 14.78 -1.07 6.37
N GLY A 115 15.68 -0.58 7.24
CA GLY A 115 16.18 0.79 7.21
C GLY A 115 16.93 1.12 5.92
N GLY A 116 17.76 0.18 5.43
CA GLY A 116 18.43 0.31 4.14
C GLY A 116 17.45 0.36 2.97
N PHE A 117 16.37 -0.42 3.04
CA PHE A 117 15.35 -0.48 1.99
C PHE A 117 14.48 0.78 1.98
N ALA A 118 14.10 1.29 3.15
CA ALA A 118 13.41 2.56 3.31
C ALA A 118 14.25 3.73 2.75
N ALA A 119 15.55 3.78 3.07
CA ALA A 119 16.44 4.81 2.53
C ALA A 119 16.64 4.69 1.01
N TRP A 120 16.66 3.46 0.47
CA TRP A 120 16.68 3.24 -0.97
C TRP A 120 15.40 3.74 -1.64
N MET A 121 14.23 3.43 -1.06
CA MET A 121 12.93 3.90 -1.54
C MET A 121 12.90 5.44 -1.60
N ASP A 122 13.34 6.13 -0.54
CA ASP A 122 13.34 7.59 -0.49
C ASP A 122 14.20 8.21 -1.60
N ARG A 123 15.40 7.66 -1.86
CA ARG A 123 16.27 8.13 -2.95
C ARG A 123 15.66 7.85 -4.32
N TYR A 124 15.06 6.67 -4.47
CA TYR A 124 14.38 6.29 -5.70
C TYR A 124 13.24 7.26 -6.01
N GLU A 125 12.41 7.56 -5.01
CA GLU A 125 11.32 8.54 -5.10
C GLU A 125 11.80 9.94 -5.46
N GLN A 126 12.82 10.45 -4.75
CA GLN A 126 13.38 11.78 -5.00
C GLN A 126 13.90 11.94 -6.44
N SER A 127 14.50 10.89 -7.00
CA SER A 127 15.09 10.92 -8.34
C SER A 127 14.10 10.76 -9.50
N ARG A 128 12.96 10.09 -9.27
CA ARG A 128 12.05 9.67 -10.35
C ARG A 128 10.60 10.09 -10.19
N PHE A 129 10.17 10.61 -9.03
CA PHE A 129 8.84 11.19 -8.92
C PHE A 129 8.73 12.43 -9.79
N SER A 130 7.86 12.33 -10.78
CA SER A 130 7.41 13.45 -11.58
C SER A 130 5.91 13.36 -11.77
N ARG A 131 5.32 14.52 -12.06
CA ARG A 131 3.89 14.64 -12.32
C ARG A 131 3.60 14.17 -13.75
N THR A 132 2.72 13.18 -13.89
CA THR A 132 2.25 12.71 -15.20
C THR A 132 0.72 12.65 -15.28
N ALA A 133 0.18 12.58 -16.49
CA ALA A 133 -1.26 12.44 -16.69
C ALA A 133 -1.76 11.09 -16.13
N GLU A 134 -0.98 10.03 -16.33
CA GLU A 134 -1.25 8.67 -15.88
C GLU A 134 -1.26 8.58 -14.35
N ALA A 135 -0.31 9.25 -13.68
CA ALA A 135 -0.28 9.33 -12.23
C ALA A 135 -1.52 10.05 -11.68
N THR A 136 -1.97 11.10 -12.37
CA THR A 136 -3.19 11.83 -12.00
C THR A 136 -4.44 10.96 -12.20
N GLU A 137 -4.51 10.22 -13.31
CA GLU A 137 -5.61 9.29 -13.61
C GLU A 137 -5.70 8.15 -12.58
N LEU A 138 -4.55 7.53 -12.25
CA LEU A 138 -4.47 6.49 -11.23
C LEU A 138 -4.90 6.99 -9.86
N TRP A 139 -4.50 8.21 -9.48
CA TRP A 139 -4.96 8.80 -8.22
C TRP A 139 -6.47 8.99 -8.22
N ALA A 140 -7.03 9.54 -9.30
CA ALA A 140 -8.49 9.72 -9.42
C ALA A 140 -9.24 8.39 -9.27
N ALA A 141 -8.78 7.33 -9.94
CA ALA A 141 -9.38 5.99 -9.86
C ALA A 141 -9.25 5.37 -8.47
N THR A 142 -8.07 5.48 -7.84
CA THR A 142 -7.80 4.89 -6.51
C THR A 142 -8.54 5.62 -5.40
N ARG A 143 -8.65 6.94 -5.50
CA ARG A 143 -9.42 7.77 -4.57
C ARG A 143 -10.91 7.39 -4.57
N GLY A 144 -11.42 6.90 -5.70
CA GLY A 144 -12.77 6.33 -5.83
C GLY A 144 -13.03 5.17 -4.85
N ILE A 145 -12.05 4.28 -4.65
CA ILE A 145 -12.16 3.16 -3.70
C ILE A 145 -12.36 3.67 -2.27
N LEU A 146 -11.65 4.74 -1.90
CA LEU A 146 -11.76 5.33 -0.56
C LEU A 146 -13.12 6.01 -0.36
N THR A 147 -13.63 6.68 -1.39
CA THR A 147 -14.91 7.40 -1.33
C THR A 147 -16.13 6.51 -1.39
N ASN A 148 -16.07 5.37 -2.10
CA ASN A 148 -17.19 4.44 -2.24
C ASN A 148 -17.62 3.77 -0.92
N ARG A 149 -16.81 3.90 0.13
CA ARG A 149 -17.14 3.43 1.49
C ARG A 149 -18.00 4.40 2.28
N PHE A 150 -18.29 5.58 1.74
CA PHE A 150 -19.04 6.63 2.41
C PHE A 150 -20.23 7.08 1.56
N PRO A 151 -21.30 7.62 2.18
CA PRO A 151 -22.39 8.26 1.45
C PRO A 151 -21.86 9.33 0.48
N THR A 152 -22.45 9.42 -0.71
CA THR A 152 -22.01 10.30 -1.81
C THR A 152 -21.91 11.77 -1.40
N VAL A 153 -22.76 12.22 -0.47
CA VAL A 153 -22.76 13.58 0.12
C VAL A 153 -21.43 13.91 0.82
N LEU A 154 -20.76 12.93 1.41
CA LEU A 154 -19.45 13.10 2.06
C LEU A 154 -18.27 13.02 1.07
N GLY A 155 -18.54 12.76 -0.21
CA GLY A 155 -17.52 12.55 -1.23
C GLY A 155 -16.41 13.60 -1.28
N PRO A 156 -16.72 14.91 -1.33
CA PRO A 156 -15.70 15.97 -1.34
C PRO A 156 -14.81 15.98 -0.09
N LEU A 157 -15.38 15.72 1.09
CA LEU A 157 -14.66 15.69 2.36
C LEU A 157 -13.72 14.49 2.43
N VAL A 158 -14.20 13.29 2.08
CA VAL A 158 -13.41 12.05 2.09
C VAL A 158 -12.27 12.14 1.07
N ARG A 159 -12.55 12.73 -0.09
CA ARG A 159 -11.53 13.06 -1.08
C ARG A 159 -10.45 13.94 -0.46
N ALA A 160 -10.80 15.07 0.13
CA ALA A 160 -9.83 16.01 0.70
C ALA A 160 -9.04 15.39 1.86
N ALA A 161 -9.65 14.51 2.65
CA ALA A 161 -8.97 13.72 3.67
C ALA A 161 -7.98 12.72 3.06
N ALA A 162 -8.34 12.03 1.97
CA ALA A 162 -7.41 11.13 1.27
C ALA A 162 -6.17 11.87 0.74
N ASP A 163 -6.36 13.06 0.13
CA ASP A 163 -5.23 13.90 -0.30
C ASP A 163 -4.38 14.39 0.88
N ALA A 164 -4.99 14.60 2.06
CA ALA A 164 -4.28 15.05 3.25
C ALA A 164 -3.39 13.98 3.89
N LEU A 165 -3.72 12.70 3.64
CA LEU A 165 -2.98 11.55 4.18
C LEU A 165 -1.84 11.10 3.26
N LEU A 166 -1.77 11.63 2.04
CA LEU A 166 -0.59 11.48 1.18
C LEU A 166 0.57 12.30 1.75
N ASP A 167 1.78 11.75 1.67
CA ASP A 167 2.99 12.54 1.85
C ASP A 167 3.16 13.56 0.71
N GLU A 168 4.01 14.56 0.96
CA GLU A 168 4.20 15.68 0.03
C GLU A 168 4.75 15.25 -1.34
N PRO A 169 5.80 14.39 -1.43
CA PRO A 169 6.32 13.94 -2.72
C PRO A 169 5.28 13.21 -3.56
N LEU A 170 4.53 12.28 -2.96
CA LEU A 170 3.51 11.49 -3.66
C LEU A 170 2.32 12.35 -4.07
N ARG A 171 1.88 13.28 -3.20
CA ARG A 171 0.82 14.25 -3.52
C ARG A 171 1.18 15.11 -4.73
N CYS A 172 2.44 15.58 -4.79
CA CYS A 172 2.95 16.35 -5.92
C CYS A 172 3.02 15.52 -7.22
N ALA A 173 3.50 14.28 -7.13
CA ALA A 173 3.54 13.36 -8.28
C ALA A 173 2.13 13.05 -8.83
N PHE A 174 1.13 12.90 -7.95
CA PHE A 174 -0.27 12.71 -8.36
C PHE A 174 -0.96 14.00 -8.84
N GLY A 175 -0.30 15.16 -8.75
CA GLY A 175 -0.92 16.43 -9.09
C GLY A 175 -2.09 16.81 -8.17
N ALA A 176 -2.18 16.20 -6.99
CA ALA A 176 -3.23 16.46 -6.02
C ALA A 176 -3.02 17.84 -5.36
N ARG A 177 -4.09 18.64 -5.28
CA ARG A 177 -4.01 19.97 -4.64
C ARG A 177 -3.75 19.80 -3.16
N ARG A 178 -2.88 20.66 -2.59
CA ARG A 178 -2.63 20.67 -1.15
C ARG A 178 -3.93 21.03 -0.42
N PRO A 179 -4.46 20.15 0.46
CA PRO A 179 -5.70 20.47 1.18
C PRO A 179 -5.48 21.63 2.17
N PRO A 180 -6.53 22.42 2.47
CA PRO A 180 -6.46 23.48 3.47
C PRO A 180 -5.94 22.98 4.82
N ALA A 181 -5.22 23.83 5.55
CA ALA A 181 -4.59 23.46 6.82
C ALA A 181 -5.59 22.85 7.84
N LEU A 182 -6.81 23.41 7.90
CA LEU A 182 -7.87 22.89 8.77
C LEU A 182 -8.29 21.46 8.38
N VAL A 183 -8.46 21.18 7.09
CA VAL A 183 -8.83 19.84 6.61
C VAL A 183 -7.76 18.82 6.97
N ARG A 184 -6.49 19.19 6.80
CA ARG A 184 -5.36 18.35 7.20
C ARG A 184 -5.35 18.10 8.71
N ALA A 185 -5.51 19.15 9.52
CA ALA A 185 -5.55 19.05 10.97
C ALA A 185 -6.70 18.14 11.45
N LEU A 186 -7.89 18.27 10.85
CA LEU A 186 -9.04 17.42 11.16
C LEU A 186 -8.81 15.97 10.72
N ALA A 187 -8.24 15.74 9.54
CA ALA A 187 -7.92 14.39 9.06
C ALA A 187 -6.91 13.70 9.99
N TYR A 188 -5.79 14.37 10.31
CA TYR A 188 -4.80 13.83 11.24
C TYR A 188 -5.37 13.64 12.65
N GLY A 189 -6.16 14.60 13.15
CA GLY A 189 -6.84 14.51 14.44
C GLY A 189 -7.81 13.33 14.51
N GLY A 190 -8.60 13.12 13.45
CA GLY A 190 -9.51 11.98 13.32
C GLY A 190 -8.76 10.64 13.32
N MET A 191 -7.65 10.54 12.59
CA MET A 191 -6.80 9.34 12.60
C MET A 191 -6.21 9.07 13.99
N ARG A 192 -5.72 10.09 14.70
CA ARG A 192 -5.21 9.95 16.07
C ARG A 192 -6.30 9.56 17.07
N LEU A 193 -7.51 10.10 16.93
CA LEU A 193 -8.65 9.69 17.76
C LEU A 193 -9.04 8.23 17.50
N ARG A 194 -9.08 7.82 16.22
CA ARG A 194 -9.30 6.41 15.84
C ARG A 194 -8.23 5.50 16.43
N ALA A 195 -6.95 5.87 16.29
CA ALA A 195 -5.83 5.12 16.85
C ALA A 195 -5.96 4.95 18.37
N ARG A 196 -6.28 6.02 19.10
CA ARG A 196 -6.54 5.95 20.55
C ARG A 196 -7.69 5.03 20.91
N ARG A 197 -8.82 5.11 20.20
CA ARG A 197 -9.97 4.23 20.42
C ARG A 197 -9.61 2.76 20.21
N ILE A 198 -8.89 2.44 19.13
CA ILE A 198 -8.43 1.07 18.86
C ILE A 198 -7.46 0.60 19.95
N GLY A 199 -6.53 1.45 20.38
CA GLY A 199 -5.61 1.13 21.47
C GLY A 199 -6.34 0.79 22.77
N LEU A 200 -7.40 1.54 23.11
CA LEU A 200 -8.26 1.23 24.26
C LEU A 200 -9.01 -0.09 24.06
N SER A 201 -9.48 -0.39 22.85
CA SER A 201 -10.13 -1.68 22.56
C SER A 201 -9.18 -2.86 22.70
N HIS A 202 -7.89 -2.72 22.40
CA HIS A 202 -6.91 -3.80 22.61
C HIS A 202 -6.63 -4.12 24.09
N ALA A 203 -7.01 -3.23 25.01
CA ALA A 203 -6.96 -3.51 26.45
C ALA A 203 -8.15 -4.38 26.93
N ASP A 204 -9.18 -4.55 26.08
CA ASP A 204 -10.32 -5.44 26.36
C ASP A 204 -9.96 -6.90 26.00
N PRO A 205 -9.97 -7.84 26.97
CA PRO A 205 -9.74 -9.26 26.70
C PRO A 205 -10.75 -9.89 25.72
N GLY A 206 -11.93 -9.29 25.57
CA GLY A 206 -12.97 -9.71 24.65
C GLY A 206 -12.81 -9.18 23.22
N TYR A 207 -11.81 -8.34 22.95
CA TYR A 207 -11.65 -7.71 21.65
C TYR A 207 -11.41 -8.72 20.53
N ARG A 208 -12.27 -8.66 19.52
CA ARG A 208 -12.10 -9.37 18.24
C ARG A 208 -11.93 -8.33 17.13
N PRO A 209 -10.81 -8.32 16.39
CA PRO A 209 -10.63 -7.39 15.28
C PRO A 209 -11.65 -7.70 14.19
N VAL A 210 -12.29 -6.66 13.66
CA VAL A 210 -13.17 -6.79 12.49
C VAL A 210 -12.29 -7.00 11.26
N LEU A 211 -12.32 -8.21 10.72
CA LEU A 211 -11.62 -8.54 9.49
C LEU A 211 -12.39 -8.00 8.26
N PRO A 212 -11.71 -7.41 7.26
CA PRO A 212 -12.35 -7.02 6.01
C PRO A 212 -13.02 -8.23 5.32
N PRO A 213 -14.12 -8.06 4.57
CA PRO A 213 -14.76 -9.17 3.85
C PRO A 213 -13.78 -9.96 2.97
N ALA A 214 -12.87 -9.27 2.29
CA ALA A 214 -11.84 -9.91 1.45
C ALA A 214 -10.90 -10.87 2.20
N VAL A 215 -10.82 -10.76 3.52
CA VAL A 215 -10.03 -11.61 4.42
C VAL A 215 -10.93 -12.63 5.11
N ARG A 216 -12.09 -12.19 5.60
CA ARG A 216 -13.09 -13.05 6.27
C ARG A 216 -13.60 -14.17 5.36
N ASP A 217 -13.84 -13.86 4.09
CA ASP A 217 -14.44 -14.79 3.13
C ASP A 217 -13.40 -15.75 2.50
N LEU A 218 -12.17 -15.80 3.05
CA LEU A 218 -11.10 -16.76 2.68
C LEU A 218 -10.99 -17.96 3.65
N GLY A 219 -11.85 -18.00 4.67
CA GLY A 219 -11.98 -19.10 5.63
C GLY A 219 -13.06 -20.09 5.25
#